data_AF-A0AAJ6N3X0-F1
#
_entry.id   AF-A0AAJ6N3X0-F1
#
_cell.length_a   1.000
_cell.length_b   1.000
_cell.length_c   1.000
_cell.angle_alpha   90.00
_cell.angle_beta   90.00
_cell.angle_gamma   90.00
#
_symmetry.space_group_name_H-M   'P 1'
#
loop_
_entity.id
_entity.type
_entity.pdbx_description
1 polymer ?
#
loop_
_entity_poly.entity_id
_entity_poly.type
_entity_poly.pdbx_seq_one_letter_code
_entity_poly.pdbx_strand_id
1 'polypeptide(L)'
;MPLASQALAILRELQEITGGSRYLFPSVRSWHRPISDNTLNAALRRLEYDQIELTIHRLRSIASTLLNESGKWQADPIERQLAH
;
A
#
# COMPACT_ATOMS: atom_id res chain seq x y z
N MET A 1 -10.02 10.17 -1.57
CA MET A 1 -9.99 8.79 -2.07
C MET A 1 -10.81 7.93 -1.12
N PRO A 2 -11.92 7.31 -1.55
CA PRO A 2 -12.65 6.37 -0.71
C PRO A 2 -11.83 5.07 -0.55
N LEU A 3 -11.67 4.61 0.68
CA LEU A 3 -11.05 3.32 0.99
C LEU A 3 -12.13 2.24 1.09
N ALA A 4 -11.83 1.04 0.59
CA ALA A 4 -12.69 -0.11 0.78
C ALA A 4 -12.82 -0.44 2.28
N SER A 5 -13.96 -0.99 2.70
CA SER A 5 -14.19 -1.36 4.10
C SER A 5 -13.18 -2.39 4.60
N GLN A 6 -12.72 -3.30 3.72
CA GLN A 6 -11.65 -4.26 4.02
C GLN A 6 -10.32 -3.55 4.30
N ALA A 7 -9.97 -2.53 3.51
CA ALA A 7 -8.77 -1.74 3.75
C ALA A 7 -8.86 -1.01 5.09
N LEU A 8 -10.02 -0.43 5.42
CA LEU A 8 -10.24 0.21 6.72
C LEU A 8 -10.12 -0.77 7.89
N ALA A 9 -10.59 -2.01 7.75
CA ALA A 9 -10.43 -3.03 8.77
C ALA A 9 -8.94 -3.35 9.03
N ILE A 10 -8.17 -3.60 7.97
CA ILE A 10 -6.73 -3.85 8.06
C ILE A 10 -5.99 -2.68 8.71
N LEU A 11 -6.37 -1.43 8.36
CA LEU A 11 -5.75 -0.25 8.96
C LEU A 11 -6.06 -0.09 10.46
N ARG A 12 -7.25 -0.52 10.90
CA ARG A 12 -7.61 -0.53 12.32
C ARG A 12 -6.80 -1.56 13.10
N GLU A 13 -6.68 -2.78 12.57
CA GLU A 13 -5.81 -3.83 13.15
C GLU A 13 -4.36 -3.35 13.23
N LEU A 14 -3.86 -2.70 12.18
CA LEU A 14 -2.53 -2.12 12.17
C LEU A 14 -2.36 -1.00 13.22
N GLN A 15 -3.39 -0.19 13.46
CA GLN A 15 -3.36 0.86 14.46
C GLN A 15 -3.19 0.29 15.88
N GLU A 16 -3.76 -0.87 16.18
CA GLU A 16 -3.57 -1.53 17.48
C GLU A 16 -2.10 -1.95 17.70
N ILE A 17 -1.39 -2.29 16.63
CA ILE A 17 0.03 -2.70 16.67
C ILE A 17 0.97 -1.48 16.69
N THR A 18 0.67 -0.46 15.90
CA THR A 18 1.52 0.73 15.73
C THR A 18 1.25 1.83 16.76
N GLY A 19 0.15 1.69 17.52
CA GLY A 19 -0.17 2.55 18.65
C GLY A 19 -0.43 4.01 18.28
N GLY A 20 -0.01 4.94 19.15
CA GLY A 20 -0.24 6.39 19.03
C GLY A 20 0.69 7.13 18.08
N SER A 21 1.41 6.42 17.20
CA SER A 21 2.26 7.05 16.19
C SER A 21 1.44 7.93 15.24
N ARG A 22 2.01 9.07 14.85
CA ARG A 22 1.45 9.90 13.77
C ARG A 22 1.51 9.21 12.41
N TYR A 23 2.43 8.26 12.23
CA TYR A 23 2.65 7.53 10.99
C TYR A 23 2.02 6.15 11.03
N LEU A 24 1.42 5.74 9.91
CA LEU A 24 0.83 4.41 9.72
C LEU A 24 1.86 3.28 9.77
N PHE A 25 3.09 3.57 9.33
CA PHE A 25 4.24 2.68 9.45
C PHE A 25 5.42 3.44 10.07
N PRO A 26 5.52 3.49 11.40
CA PRO A 26 6.64 4.13 12.08
C PRO A 26 7.93 3.31 11.93
N SER A 27 9.08 4.00 11.96
CA SER A 27 10.37 3.33 12.01
C SER A 27 10.53 2.55 13.31
N VAL A 28 11.10 1.34 13.21
CA VAL A 28 11.47 0.51 14.38
C VAL A 28 12.38 1.26 15.36
N ARG A 29 13.17 2.21 14.86
CA ARG A 29 14.10 3.01 15.67
C ARG A 29 13.50 4.32 16.20
N SER A 30 12.37 4.78 15.64
CA SER A 30 11.72 6.02 16.08
C SER A 30 10.27 6.09 15.61
N TRP A 31 9.36 6.19 16.58
CA TRP A 31 7.92 6.41 16.37
C TRP A 31 7.57 7.77 15.75
N HIS A 32 8.55 8.68 15.65
CA HIS A 32 8.39 10.02 15.10
C HIS A 32 8.88 10.14 13.66
N ARG A 33 9.28 9.02 13.04
CA ARG A 33 9.72 8.98 11.64
C ARG A 33 9.01 7.85 10.91
N PRO A 34 8.61 8.05 9.64
CA PRO A 34 8.10 6.94 8.84
C PRO A 34 9.23 5.96 8.51
N ILE A 35 8.86 4.72 8.16
CA ILE A 35 9.80 3.79 7.51
C ILE A 35 10.23 4.33 6.14
N SER A 36 11.40 3.85 5.67
CA SER A 36 11.85 4.12 4.31
C SER A 36 11.22 3.16 3.31
N ASP A 37 11.15 3.55 2.03
CA ASP A 37 10.69 2.68 0.94
C ASP A 37 11.47 1.36 0.86
N ASN A 38 12.78 1.43 1.15
CA ASN A 38 13.64 0.24 1.24
C ASN A 38 13.16 -0.75 2.30
N THR A 39 12.58 -0.26 3.40
CA THR A 39 12.03 -1.11 4.46
C THR A 39 10.82 -1.89 3.96
N LEU A 40 9.93 -1.24 3.22
CA LEU A 40 8.76 -1.90 2.63
C LEU A 40 9.17 -2.93 1.55
N ASN A 41 10.11 -2.60 0.67
CA ASN A 41 10.61 -3.56 -0.32
C ASN A 41 11.30 -4.76 0.37
N ALA A 42 12.04 -4.53 1.46
CA ALA A 42 12.62 -5.61 2.25
C ALA A 42 11.56 -6.46 2.96
N ALA A 43 10.39 -5.90 3.30
CA ALA A 43 9.27 -6.66 3.85
C ALA A 43 8.63 -7.56 2.78
N LEU A 44 8.41 -7.05 1.55
CA LEU A 44 7.92 -7.85 0.43
C LEU A 44 8.82 -9.06 0.14
N ARG A 45 10.15 -8.86 0.14
CA ARG A 45 11.11 -9.96 -0.03
C ARG A 45 11.02 -11.02 1.06
N ARG A 46 10.72 -10.63 2.30
CA ARG A 46 10.53 -11.57 3.42
C ARG A 46 9.23 -12.37 3.30
N LEU A 47 8.24 -11.83 2.61
CA LEU A 47 7.01 -12.52 2.25
C LEU A 47 7.18 -13.36 0.96
N GLU A 48 8.42 -13.59 0.53
CA GLU A 48 8.77 -14.39 -0.64
C GLU A 48 8.27 -13.83 -1.98
N TYR A 49 7.92 -12.54 -2.04
CA TYR A 49 7.68 -11.87 -3.30
C TYR A 49 9.00 -11.50 -3.99
N ASP A 50 9.15 -11.91 -5.26
CA ASP A 50 10.29 -11.53 -6.08
C ASP A 50 10.28 -10.02 -6.34
N GLN A 51 11.44 -9.38 -6.23
CA GLN A 51 11.62 -7.95 -6.50
C GLN A 51 11.31 -7.57 -7.95
N ILE A 52 11.47 -8.51 -8.87
CA ILE A 52 11.17 -8.31 -10.29
C ILE A 52 9.65 -8.24 -10.47
N GLU A 53 8.90 -9.02 -9.70
CA GLU A 53 7.45 -9.13 -9.79
C GLU A 53 6.75 -8.01 -9.00
N LEU A 54 7.23 -7.69 -7.79
CA LEU A 54 6.53 -6.80 -6.87
C LEU A 54 7.48 -5.86 -6.11
N THR A 55 7.34 -4.56 -6.38
CA THR A 55 7.92 -3.48 -5.56
C THR A 55 6.83 -2.50 -5.17
N ILE A 56 7.06 -1.72 -4.11
CA ILE A 56 6.10 -0.70 -3.67
C ILE A 56 5.77 0.30 -4.79
N HIS A 57 6.76 0.64 -5.61
CA HIS A 57 6.57 1.52 -6.76
C HIS A 57 5.66 0.88 -7.82
N ARG A 58 5.80 -0.43 -8.05
CA ARG A 58 5.04 -1.18 -9.05
C ARG A 58 3.61 -1.51 -8.62
N LEU A 59 3.29 -1.45 -7.32
CA LEU A 59 1.95 -1.71 -6.81
C LEU A 59 0.88 -0.83 -7.48
N ARG A 60 1.17 0.45 -7.72
CA ARG A 60 0.22 1.38 -8.36
C ARG A 60 -0.08 0.97 -9.81
N SER A 61 0.96 0.61 -10.56
CA SER A 61 0.82 0.15 -11.95
C SER A 61 0.05 -1.17 -12.01
N ILE A 62 0.36 -2.13 -11.13
CA ILE A 62 -0.33 -3.42 -11.05
C ILE A 62 -1.81 -3.21 -10.70
N ALA A 63 -2.10 -2.34 -9.72
CA ALA A 63 -3.48 -2.01 -9.36
C ALA A 63 -4.24 -1.40 -10.54
N SER A 64 -3.61 -0.49 -11.30
CA SER A 64 -4.20 0.08 -12.52
C SER A 64 -4.52 -1.02 -13.55
N THR A 65 -3.55 -1.88 -13.85
CA THR A 65 -3.72 -2.99 -14.80
C THR A 65 -4.86 -3.90 -14.36
N LEU A 66 -4.84 -4.39 -13.12
CA LEU A 66 -5.88 -5.29 -12.60
C LEU A 66 -7.27 -4.66 -12.61
N LEU A 67 -7.39 -3.37 -12.26
CA LEU A 67 -8.67 -2.68 -12.26
C LEU A 67 -9.20 -2.49 -13.69
N ASN A 68 -8.35 -2.15 -14.65
CA ASN A 68 -8.73 -2.02 -16.06
C ASN A 68 -9.09 -3.39 -16.68
N GLU A 69 -8.32 -4.44 -16.40
CA GLU A 69 -8.57 -5.80 -16.89
C GLU A 69 -9.80 -6.45 -16.25
N SER A 70 -10.19 -6.02 -15.03
CA SER A 70 -11.37 -6.56 -14.36
C SER A 70 -12.69 -6.27 -15.09
N GLY A 71 -12.72 -5.26 -15.97
CA GLY A 71 -13.93 -4.82 -16.69
C GLY A 71 -15.04 -4.27 -15.79
N LYS A 72 -14.81 -4.12 -14.48
CA LYS A 72 -15.81 -3.70 -13.49
C LYS A 72 -15.93 -2.18 -13.35
N TRP A 73 -14.92 -1.43 -13.80
CA TRP A 73 -14.84 0.01 -13.68
C TRP A 73 -14.36 0.64 -14.99
N GLN A 74 -14.81 1.88 -15.25
CA GLN A 74 -14.32 2.67 -16.37
C GLN A 74 -12.89 3.19 -16.07
N ALA A 75 -12.07 3.35 -17.11
CA ALA A 75 -10.68 3.78 -16.99
C ALA A 75 -10.56 5.18 -16.33
N ASP A 76 -11.40 6.13 -16.72
CA ASP A 76 -11.37 7.52 -16.23
C ASP A 76 -11.47 7.66 -14.68
N PRO A 77 -12.38 6.94 -13.97
CA PRO A 77 -12.36 6.88 -12.52
C PRO A 77 -11.08 6.25 -11.92
N ILE A 78 -10.53 5.22 -12.57
CA ILE A 78 -9.32 4.51 -12.09
C ILE A 78 -8.13 5.45 -12.14
N GLU A 79 -7.94 6.17 -13.26
CA GLU A 79 -6.84 7.12 -13.42
C GLU A 79 -6.92 8.29 -12.43
N ARG A 80 -8.11 8.87 -12.26
CA ARG A 80 -8.35 9.91 -11.24
C ARG A 80 -8.06 9.43 -9.83
N GLN A 81 -8.28 8.15 -9.55
CA GLN A 81 -7.99 7.52 -8.26
C GLN A 81 -6.51 7.16 -8.05
N LEU A 82 -5.75 7.03 -9.13
CA LEU A 82 -4.31 6.77 -9.09
C LEU A 82 -3.47 8.04 -9.33
N ALA A 83 -4.10 9.22 -9.27
CA ALA A 83 -3.52 10.56 -9.43
C ALA A 83 -2.88 10.83 -10.80
N HIS A 84 -3.58 10.47 -11.88
CA HIS A 84 -3.36 11.03 -13.20
C HIS A 84 -4.49 11.97 -13.60
#